data_AF-A0A530R138-F1
#
_entry.id   AF-A0A530R138-F1
#
_cell.length_a   1.000
_cell.length_b   1.000
_cell.length_c   1.000
_cell.angle_alpha   90.00
_cell.angle_beta   90.00
_cell.angle_gamma   90.00
#
_symmetry.space_group_name_H-M   'P 1'
#
loop_
_entity.id
_entity.type
_entity.pdbx_description
1 polymer ?
#
loop_
_entity_poly.entity_id
_entity_poly.type
_entity_poly.pdbx_seq_one_letter_code
_entity_poly.pdbx_strand_id
1 'polypeptide(L)' 'INQVDIVGADVVEVAPAYDHADITAIAGSTVAMHYLGLLAERKARLEELNSGNQAVAALNQASGI' A
#
# COMPACT_ATOMS: atom_id res chain seq x y z
N ILE A 1 4.97 18.91 -1.11
CA ILE A 1 5.38 17.62 -1.71
C ILE A 1 4.12 16.79 -1.91
N ASN A 2 3.82 16.40 -3.14
CA ASN A 2 2.62 15.60 -3.44
C ASN A 2 2.90 14.13 -3.18
N GLN A 3 1.86 13.36 -2.85
CA GLN A 3 1.97 11.92 -2.70
C GLN A 3 2.26 11.26 -4.05
N VAL A 4 3.21 10.32 -4.07
CA VAL A 4 3.56 9.55 -5.26
C VAL A 4 2.53 8.44 -5.46
N ASP A 5 2.00 8.31 -6.68
CA ASP A 5 1.13 7.19 -7.06
C ASP A 5 1.99 6.01 -7.49
N ILE A 6 2.23 5.08 -6.55
CA ILE A 6 3.05 3.89 -6.79
C ILE A 6 2.14 2.77 -7.32
N VAL A 7 2.39 2.34 -8.56
CA VAL A 7 1.61 1.31 -9.26
C VAL A 7 2.23 -0.09 -9.20
N GLY A 8 3.49 -0.19 -8.76
CA GLY A 8 4.27 -1.42 -8.70
C GLY A 8 5.68 -1.16 -8.14
N ALA A 9 6.34 -2.22 -7.66
CA ALA A 9 7.74 -2.19 -7.24
C ALA A 9 8.37 -3.59 -7.39
N ASP A 10 9.67 -3.62 -7.64
CA ASP A 10 10.52 -4.80 -7.60
C ASP A 10 11.73 -4.57 -6.67
N VAL A 11 12.29 -5.67 -6.16
CA VAL A 11 13.55 -5.66 -5.40
C VAL A 11 14.52 -6.55 -6.16
N VAL A 12 15.54 -5.93 -6.76
CA VAL A 12 16.52 -6.57 -7.63
C VAL A 12 17.91 -6.53 -7.01
N GLU A 13 18.87 -7.25 -7.61
CA GLU A 13 20.28 -7.26 -7.21
C GLU A 13 20.58 -7.83 -5.82
N VAL A 14 19.74 -8.76 -5.33
CA VAL A 14 20.09 -9.59 -4.17
C VAL A 14 20.91 -10.79 -4.65
N ALA A 15 22.18 -10.87 -4.27
CA ALA A 15 23.08 -11.94 -4.67
C ALA A 15 23.57 -12.76 -3.45
N PRO A 16 22.86 -13.84 -3.05
CA PRO A 16 23.14 -14.57 -1.82
C PRO A 16 24.58 -15.11 -1.71
N ALA A 17 25.18 -15.52 -2.83
CA ALA A 17 26.56 -16.03 -2.84
C ALA A 17 27.61 -14.99 -2.43
N TYR A 18 27.29 -13.70 -2.52
CA TYR A 18 28.14 -12.58 -2.13
C TYR A 18 27.62 -11.84 -0.88
N ASP A 19 26.53 -12.32 -0.30
CA ASP A 19 25.90 -11.66 0.85
C ASP A 19 26.50 -12.16 2.17
N HIS A 20 27.16 -11.26 2.89
CA HIS A 20 27.74 -11.60 4.19
C HIS A 20 26.68 -11.49 5.28
N ALA A 21 26.43 -12.60 5.96
CA ALA A 21 25.43 -12.69 7.04
C ALA A 21 24.02 -12.24 6.62
N ASP A 22 23.64 -12.52 5.36
CA ASP A 22 22.32 -12.22 4.79
C ASP A 22 21.91 -10.74 4.85
N ILE A 23 22.87 -9.83 5.01
CA ILE A 23 22.60 -8.40 5.24
C ILE A 23 21.83 -7.80 4.05
N THR A 24 22.22 -8.15 2.82
CA THR A 24 21.58 -7.66 1.59
C THR A 24 20.17 -8.23 1.44
N ALA A 25 19.98 -9.51 1.75
CA ALA A 25 18.67 -10.15 1.75
C ALA A 25 17.72 -9.56 2.81
N ILE A 26 18.23 -9.26 4.00
CA ILE A 26 17.47 -8.60 5.08
C ILE A 26 17.13 -7.15 4.68
N ALA A 27 18.06 -6.42 4.07
CA ALA A 27 17.80 -5.08 3.56
C ALA A 27 16.72 -5.10 2.46
N GLY A 28 16.82 -6.01 1.50
CA GLY A 28 15.80 -6.21 0.46
C GLY A 28 14.42 -6.55 1.02
N SER A 29 14.37 -7.42 2.04
CA SER A 29 13.13 -7.77 2.74
C SER A 29 12.52 -6.56 3.46
N THR A 30 13.35 -5.71 4.05
CA THR A 30 12.90 -4.48 4.72
C THR A 30 12.29 -3.48 3.72
N VAL A 31 12.90 -3.33 2.54
CA VAL A 31 12.34 -2.49 1.46
C VAL A 31 10.97 -3.03 1.01
N ALA A 32 10.86 -4.35 0.79
CA ALA A 32 9.60 -4.98 0.42
C ALA A 32 8.52 -4.80 1.51
N MET A 33 8.90 -4.90 2.79
CA MET A 33 8.00 -4.65 3.93
C MET A 33 7.46 -3.21 3.91
N HIS A 34 8.32 -2.21 3.67
CA HIS A 34 7.88 -0.82 3.56
C HIS A 34 6.92 -0.63 2.39
N TYR A 35 7.20 -1.21 1.23
CA TYR A 35 6.30 -1.16 0.08
C TYR A 35 4.93 -1.79 0.40
N LEU A 36 4.90 -2.95 1.07
CA LEU A 36 3.66 -3.57 1.51
C LEU A 36 2.89 -2.67 2.49
N GLY A 37 3.58 -1.98 3.40
CA GLY A 37 2.99 -0.99 4.30
C GLY A 37 2.30 0.15 3.54
N LEU A 38 2.92 0.67 2.48
CA LEU A 38 2.33 1.70 1.62
C LEU A 38 1.08 1.19 0.88
N LEU A 39 1.08 -0.06 0.42
CA LEU A 39 -0.10 -0.68 -0.20
C LEU A 39 -1.24 -0.85 0.81
N ALA A 40 -0.93 -1.26 2.04
CA ALA A 40 -1.90 -1.37 3.12
C ALA A 40 -2.52 -0.01 3.48
N GLU A 41 -1.71 1.04 3.58
CA GLU A 41 -2.18 2.40 3.83
C GLU A 41 -3.10 2.90 2.70
N ARG A 42 -2.70 2.67 1.44
CA ARG A 42 -3.52 3.00 0.27
C ARG A 42 -4.86 2.26 0.32
N LYS A 43 -4.86 0.98 0.67
CA LYS A 43 -6.09 0.18 0.80
C LYS A 43 -7.00 0.71 1.90
N ALA A 44 -6.47 0.96 3.10
CA ALA A 44 -7.24 1.48 4.23
C ALA A 44 -7.91 2.82 3.87
N ARG A 45 -7.16 3.73 3.23
CA ARG A 45 -7.70 5.00 2.76
C ARG A 45 -8.82 4.85 1.73
N LEU A 46 -8.70 3.91 0.80
CA LEU A 46 -9.76 3.63 -0.18
C LEU A 46 -11.02 3.05 0.48
N GLU A 47 -10.86 2.20 1.49
CA GLU A 47 -11.97 1.65 2.27
C GLU A 47 -12.71 2.74 3.08
N GLU A 48 -11.98 3.68 3.67
CA GLU A 48 -12.55 4.85 4.34
C GLU A 48 -13.37 5.71 3.38
N LEU A 49 -12.82 6.04 2.21
CA LEU A 49 -13.53 6.79 1.17
C LEU A 49 -14.79 6.06 0.70
N ASN A 50 -14.70 4.75 0.43
CA ASN A 50 -15.84 3.96 0.01
C ASN A 50 -16.93 3.90 1.08
N SER A 51 -16.57 3.79 2.35
CA SER A 51 -17.52 3.78 3.47
C SER A 51 -18.28 5.11 3.59
N GLY A 52 -17.58 6.24 3.42
CA GLY A 52 -18.21 7.56 3.36
C GLY A 52 -19.20 7.70 2.20
N ASN A 53 -18.84 7.20 1.02
CA ASN A 53 -19.72 7.20 -0.15
C ASN A 53 -21.00 6.36 0.07
N GLN A 54 -20.92 5.23 0.77
CA GLN A 54 -22.10 4.42 1.09
C GLN A 54 -23.07 5.12 2.05
N ALA A 55 -22.55 5.84 3.05
CA ALA A 55 -23.39 6.61 3.97
C ALA A 55 -24.17 7.72 3.24
N VAL A 56 -23.50 8.44 2.32
CA VAL A 56 -24.16 9.46 1.47
C VAL A 56 -25.20 8.83 0.54
N ALA A 57 -24.89 7.66 -0.06
CA ALA A 57 -25.84 6.95 -0.90
C ALA A 57 -27.10 6.51 -0.14
N ALA A 58 -26.96 6.07 1.12
CA ALA A 58 -28.10 5.69 1.97
C ALA A 58 -29.00 6.89 2.34
N LEU A 59 -28.41 8.05 2.63
CA LEU A 59 -29.16 9.29 2.87
C LEU A 59 -29.94 9.75 1.64
N ASN A 60 -29.33 9.71 0.45
CA ASN A 60 -30.00 10.08 -0.80
C ASN A 60 -31.15 9.12 -1.15
N GLN A 61 -31.04 7.84 -0.79
CA GLN A 61 -32.13 6.86 -0.94
C GLN A 61 -33.28 7.12 0.06
N ALA A 62 -32.97 7.56 1.29
CA ALA A 62 -33.97 7.88 2.29
C ALA A 62 -34.67 9.24 2.07
N SER A 63 -34.01 10.17 1.36
CA SER A 63 -34.60 11.46 0.99
C SER A 63 -35.42 11.41 -0.32
N GLY A 64 -35.51 10.24 -0.95
CA GLY A 64 -36.35 10.02 -2.13
C GLY A 64 -37.82 9.83 -1.74
N ILE A 65 -38.59 10.92 -1.82
CA ILE A 65 -40.00 10.89 -2.24
C ILE A 65 -40.02 10.59 -3.74
#